data_AF-A0A534XUU0-F1
#
_entry.id   AF-A0A534XUU0-F1
#
_cell.length_a   1.000
_cell.length_b   1.000
_cell.length_c   1.000
_cell.angle_alpha   90.00
_cell.angle_beta   90.00
_cell.angle_gamma   90.00
#
_symmetry.space_group_name_H-M   'P 1'
#
loop_
_entity.id
_entity.type
_entity.pdbx_description
1 polymer ?
#
loop_
_entity_poly.entity_id
_entity_poly.type
_entity_poly.pdbx_seq_one_letter_code
_entity_poly.pdbx_strand_id
1 'polypeptide(L)' 'MADGASDLDLGRPDDAVGRLIALALEEDVGPGDRTAEACVPAGARGSALVVAKEEIVVSGVAA' A
#
# COMPACT_ATOMS: atom_id res chain seq x y z
N MET A 1 9.11 24.24 3.26
CA MET A 1 9.23 22.87 2.70
C MET A 1 8.16 22.07 3.40
N ALA A 2 7.03 21.85 2.75
CA ALA A 2 5.89 21.19 3.38
C ALA A 2 6.20 19.69 3.51
N ASP A 3 6.39 19.27 4.76
CA ASP A 3 6.31 17.90 5.21
C ASP A 3 4.91 17.37 4.87
N GLY A 4 4.84 16.45 3.92
CA GLY A 4 3.60 16.02 3.27
C GLY A 4 3.56 14.52 3.06
N ALA A 5 4.23 13.76 3.92
CA ALA A 5 3.89 12.36 4.10
C ALA A 5 2.51 12.34 4.77
N SER A 6 1.45 12.38 3.95
CA SER A 6 0.13 11.97 4.41
C SER A 6 0.29 10.57 4.95
N ASP A 7 0.18 10.44 6.27
CA ASP A 7 0.02 9.18 6.97
C ASP A 7 -1.17 8.50 6.28
N LEU A 8 -0.89 7.53 5.40
CA LEU A 8 -1.94 6.79 4.71
C LEU A 8 -2.68 6.05 5.81
N ASP A 9 -3.87 6.53 6.18
CA ASP A 9 -4.77 5.82 7.08
C ASP A 9 -5.26 4.58 6.34
N LEU A 10 -4.51 3.49 6.46
CA LEU A 10 -4.84 2.17 5.90
C LEU A 10 -6.08 1.56 6.59
N GLY A 11 -6.80 2.31 7.43
CA GLY A 11 -7.86 1.83 8.30
C GLY A 11 -7.33 1.59 9.71
N ARG A 12 -8.21 1.70 10.71
CA ARG A 12 -7.80 1.48 12.10
C ARG A 12 -7.42 0.00 12.24
N PRO A 13 -6.22 -0.34 12.75
CA PRO A 13 -5.72 -1.73 12.77
C PRO A 13 -6.68 -2.73 13.42
N ASP A 14 -7.51 -2.26 14.36
CA ASP A 14 -8.45 -3.08 15.12
C ASP A 14 -9.84 -3.20 14.48
N ASP A 15 -10.11 -2.51 13.37
CA ASP A 15 -11.38 -2.57 12.66
C ASP A 15 -11.42 -3.71 11.61
N ALA A 16 -12.58 -3.89 10.96
CA ALA A 16 -12.77 -4.96 9.99
C ALA A 16 -11.88 -4.80 8.74
N VAL A 17 -11.59 -3.57 8.33
CA VAL A 17 -10.74 -3.27 7.17
C VAL A 17 -9.29 -3.58 7.49
N GLY A 18 -8.79 -3.12 8.64
CA GLY A 18 -7.42 -3.39 9.09
C GLY A 18 -7.12 -4.89 9.16
N ARG A 19 -8.06 -5.70 9.69
CA ARG A 19 -7.91 -7.16 9.71
C ARG A 19 -7.87 -7.80 8.33
N LEU A 20 -8.66 -7.30 7.37
CA LEU A 20 -8.64 -7.82 6.01
C LEU A 20 -7.34 -7.47 5.28
N ILE A 21 -6.80 -6.26 5.50
CA ILE A 21 -5.51 -5.85 4.95
C ILE A 21 -4.38 -6.72 5.52
N ALA A 22 -4.39 -6.98 6.83
CA ALA A 22 -3.39 -7.85 7.46
C ALA A 22 -3.40 -9.27 6.88
N LEU A 23 -4.60 -9.85 6.67
CA LEU A 23 -4.73 -11.17 6.04
C LEU A 23 -4.23 -11.18 4.59
N ALA A 24 -4.53 -10.15 3.80
CA ALA A 24 -4.08 -10.05 2.42
C ALA A 24 -2.55 -9.90 2.31
N LEU A 25 -1.92 -9.13 3.22
CA LEU A 25 -0.47 -8.96 3.25
C LEU A 25 0.26 -10.28 3.61
N GLU A 26 -0.28 -11.04 4.56
CA GLU A 26 0.27 -12.35 4.91
C GLU A 26 0.21 -13.33 3.72
N GLU A 27 -0.87 -13.30 2.95
CA GLU A 27 -1.04 -14.15 1.75
C GLU A 27 -0.04 -13.79 0.64
N ASP A 28 0.05 -12.51 0.28
CA ASP A 28 0.79 -12.06 -0.91
C ASP A 28 2.30 -11.94 -0.66
N VAL A 29 2.68 -11.40 0.52
CA VAL A 29 4.08 -11.12 0.85
C VAL A 29 4.67 -12.16 1.79
N GLY A 30 3.89 -12.60 2.79
CA GLY A 30 4.31 -13.57 3.80
C GLY A 30 5.73 -13.31 4.33
N PRO A 31 6.71 -14.21 4.10
CA PRO A 31 8.08 -14.05 4.60
C PRO A 31 8.94 -13.00 3.87
N GLY A 32 8.46 -12.40 2.76
CA GLY A 32 9.13 -11.32 2.04
C GLY A 32 8.91 -11.34 0.51
N ASP A 33 9.21 -10.22 -0.15
CA ASP A 33 9.16 -10.06 -1.62
C ASP A 33 10.55 -10.27 -2.23
N ARG A 34 10.85 -11.52 -2.60
CA ARG A 34 12.16 -11.93 -3.14
C ARG A 34 12.54 -11.22 -4.43
N THR A 35 11.55 -10.84 -5.25
CA THR A 35 11.84 -10.17 -6.53
C THR A 35 12.25 -8.73 -6.26
N ALA A 36 11.53 -8.03 -5.39
CA ALA A 36 11.92 -6.69 -4.97
C ALA A 36 13.30 -6.69 -4.28
N GLU A 37 13.55 -7.62 -3.35
CA GLU A 37 14.84 -7.72 -2.65
C GLU A 37 16.03 -7.96 -3.59
N ALA A 38 15.83 -8.77 -4.64
CA ALA A 38 16.88 -9.06 -5.61
C ALA A 38 17.11 -7.91 -6.61
N CYS A 39 16.08 -7.13 -6.93
CA CYS A 39 16.10 -6.16 -8.02
C CYS A 39 16.18 -4.70 -7.56
N VAL A 40 15.77 -4.38 -6.33
CA VAL A 40 15.63 -3.01 -5.83
C VAL A 40 16.55 -2.80 -4.62
N PRO A 41 17.43 -1.77 -4.64
CA PRO A 41 18.24 -1.45 -3.49
C PRO A 41 17.38 -1.07 -2.28
N ALA A 42 17.72 -1.56 -1.09
CA ALA A 42 16.96 -1.32 0.15
C ALA A 42 16.75 0.17 0.50
N GLY A 43 17.62 1.07 0.03
CA GLY A 43 17.50 2.51 0.24
C GLY A 43 16.80 3.29 -0.88
N ALA A 44 16.31 2.61 -1.93
CA ALA A 44 15.68 3.27 -3.06
C ALA A 44 14.37 3.96 -2.64
N ARG A 45 14.11 5.14 -3.23
CA ARG A 45 12.85 5.88 -3.07
C ARG A 45 12.24 6.12 -4.44
N GLY A 46 10.91 6.05 -4.52
CA GLY A 46 10.17 6.26 -5.75
C GLY A 46 8.85 6.96 -5.50
N SER A 47 8.26 7.46 -6.59
CA SER A 47 6.90 7.99 -6.63
C SER A 47 6.09 7.19 -7.65
N ALA A 48 4.83 6.92 -7.36
CA ALA A 48 3.93 6.19 -8.24
C ALA A 48 2.56 6.86 -8.31
N LEU A 49 1.77 6.47 -9.32
CA LEU A 49 0.40 6.93 -9.52
C LEU A 49 -0.51 5.70 -9.67
N VAL A 50 -1.69 5.75 -9.06
CA VAL A 50 -2.76 4.78 -9.32
C VAL A 50 -3.64 5.35 -10.42
N VAL A 51 -3.72 4.66 -11.56
CA VAL A 51 -4.44 5.13 -12.75
C VAL A 51 -5.56 4.17 -13.09
N ALA A 52 -6.79 4.67 -13.17
CA ALA A 52 -7.92 3.92 -13.69
C ALA A 52 -7.73 3.68 -15.19
N LYS A 53 -7.80 2.41 -15.61
CA LYS A 53 -7.61 2.02 -17.01
C LYS A 53 -8.90 2.10 -17.84
N GLU A 54 -10.02 2.35 -17.17
CA GLU A 54 -11.37 2.49 -17.73
C GLU A 54 -12.21 3.37 -16.79
N GLU A 55 -13.45 3.65 -17.20
CA GLU A 55 -14.38 4.46 -16.41
C GLU A 55 -14.88 3.69 -15.17
N ILE A 56 -14.69 4.27 -13.98
CA ILE A 56 -15.03 3.65 -12.70
C ILE A 56 -15.57 4.67 -11.68
N VAL A 57 -16.23 4.17 -10.65
CA VAL A 57 -16.46 4.92 -9.40
C VAL A 57 -15.37 4.54 -8.40
N VAL A 58 -14.65 5.53 -7.88
CA VAL A 58 -13.58 5.31 -6.90
C VAL A 58 -14.15 5.27 -5.48
N SER A 59 -13.74 4.27 -4.69
CA SER A 59 -14.08 4.11 -3.27
C SER A 59 -12.94 3.37 -2.57
N GLY A 60 -12.87 3.46 -1.23
CA GLY A 60 -11.90 2.71 -0.42
C GLY A 60 -10.47 3.24 -0.43
N VAL A 61 -10.25 4.51 -0.82
CA VAL A 61 -8.92 5.15 -0.83
C VAL A 61 -8.50 5.80 0.49
N ALA A 62 -9.40 5.81 1.48
CA ALA A 62 -9.34 6.52 2.78
C ALA A 62 -9.03 8.03 2.70
N ALA A 63 -9.54 8.81 3.65
CA ALA A 63 -9.64 10.28 3.59
C ALA A 63 -8.43 10.99 4.20
#